data_AF-A0A2P4P190-F1
#
_entry.id   AF-A0A2P4P190-F1
#
_cell.length_a   1.000
_cell.length_b   1.000
_cell.length_c   1.000
_cell.angle_alpha   90.00
_cell.angle_beta   90.00
_cell.angle_gamma   90.00
#
_symmetry.space_group_name_H-M   'P 1'
#
loop_
_entity.id
_entity.type
_entity.pdbx_description
1 polymer ?
#
loop_
_entity_poly.entity_id
_entity_poly.type
_entity_poly.pdbx_seq_one_letter_code
_entity_poly.pdbx_strand_id
1 'polypeptide(L)'
;MSFGENEKINNAIIRSYALMDSNIRNDTHKSYVFSKQIIHDDESLTENEKSEAITLLTKHYDLNKLLYRNLVFCDLAVMILTKTSLEIVVSSNNNL
;
A
#
# COMPACT_ATOMS: atom_id res chain seq x y z
N MET A 1 -13.49 4.38 9.82
CA MET A 1 -13.17 3.37 8.78
C MET A 1 -13.04 2.04 9.49
N SER A 2 -13.72 0.99 8.99
CA SER A 2 -13.70 -0.34 9.60
C SER A 2 -12.82 -1.26 8.76
N PHE A 3 -11.89 -2.00 9.38
CA PHE A 3 -11.01 -2.96 8.73
C PHE A 3 -11.59 -4.39 8.76
N GLY A 4 -12.48 -4.68 9.71
CA GLY A 4 -13.20 -5.95 9.86
C GLY A 4 -14.46 -5.79 10.72
N GLU A 5 -15.07 -6.90 11.13
CA GLU A 5 -16.32 -6.86 11.93
C GLU A 5 -16.05 -6.65 13.43
N ASN A 6 -14.84 -6.99 13.91
CA ASN A 6 -14.47 -6.86 15.32
C ASN A 6 -14.04 -5.42 15.66
N GLU A 7 -14.81 -4.75 16.51
CA GLU A 7 -14.56 -3.38 16.94
C GLU A 7 -13.22 -3.21 17.68
N LYS A 8 -12.82 -4.16 18.54
CA LYS A 8 -11.55 -4.07 19.27
C LYS A 8 -10.36 -4.07 18.32
N ILE A 9 -10.40 -4.94 17.32
CA ILE A 9 -9.38 -5.04 16.27
C ILE A 9 -9.32 -3.73 15.47
N ASN A 10 -10.47 -3.22 15.05
CA ASN A 10 -10.55 -1.94 14.33
C ASN A 10 -9.96 -0.80 15.17
N ASN A 11 -10.31 -0.72 16.44
CA ASN A 11 -9.83 0.31 17.35
C ASN A 11 -8.33 0.22 17.57
N ALA A 12 -7.77 -0.99 17.71
CA ALA A 12 -6.33 -1.19 17.85
C ALA A 12 -5.57 -0.78 16.58
N ILE A 13 -6.08 -1.12 15.39
CA ILE A 13 -5.49 -0.70 14.12
C ILE A 13 -5.54 0.83 13.98
N ILE A 14 -6.68 1.46 14.27
CA ILE A 14 -6.82 2.93 14.24
C ILE A 14 -5.85 3.59 15.22
N ARG A 15 -5.74 3.06 16.44
CA ARG A 15 -4.79 3.56 17.45
C ARG A 15 -3.35 3.45 16.96
N SER A 16 -2.99 2.33 16.34
CA SER A 16 -1.65 2.13 15.77
C SER A 16 -1.31 3.21 14.73
N TYR A 17 -2.27 3.57 13.87
CA TYR A 17 -2.08 4.65 12.89
C TYR A 17 -2.06 6.04 13.52
N ALA A 18 -2.81 6.27 14.60
CA ALA A 18 -2.82 7.53 15.32
C ALA A 18 -1.50 7.81 16.05
N LEU A 19 -0.76 6.76 16.45
CA LEU A 19 0.55 6.85 17.11
C LEU A 19 1.72 7.06 16.13
N MET A 20 1.47 7.00 14.82
CA MET A 20 2.55 7.11 13.82
C MET A 20 2.94 8.55 13.56
N ASP A 21 4.26 8.78 13.57
CA ASP A 21 4.83 10.02 13.06
C ASP A 21 4.64 10.18 11.55
N SER A 22 4.61 11.43 11.07
CA SER A 22 4.44 11.75 9.65
C SER A 22 5.51 11.11 8.75
N ASN A 23 6.74 10.98 9.25
CA ASN A 23 7.85 10.37 8.51
C ASN A 23 7.65 8.86 8.29
N ILE A 24 7.03 8.18 9.25
CA ILE A 24 6.70 6.75 9.15
C ILE A 24 5.51 6.58 8.21
N ARG A 25 4.51 7.46 8.32
CA ARG A 25 3.28 7.42 7.52
C ARG A 25 3.50 7.57 6.01
N ASN A 26 4.53 8.31 5.59
CA ASN A 26 4.86 8.49 4.17
C ASN A 26 5.47 7.24 3.50
N ASP A 27 5.84 6.23 4.28
CA ASP A 27 6.40 4.98 3.78
C ASP A 27 5.48 3.83 4.17
N THR A 28 4.81 3.25 3.17
CA THR A 28 3.84 2.17 3.37
C THR A 28 4.46 0.95 4.07
N HIS A 29 5.75 0.67 3.83
CA HIS A 29 6.44 -0.45 4.48
C HIS A 29 6.75 -0.13 5.94
N LYS A 30 7.28 1.06 6.23
CA LYS A 30 7.54 1.49 7.62
C LYS A 30 6.24 1.56 8.43
N SER A 31 5.18 2.07 7.81
CA SER A 31 3.83 2.10 8.40
C SER A 31 3.35 0.72 8.80
N TYR A 32 3.47 -0.26 7.90
CA TYR A 32 3.09 -1.65 8.17
C TYR A 32 3.91 -2.27 9.32
N VAL A 33 5.23 -2.11 9.31
CA VAL A 33 6.12 -2.65 10.35
C VAL A 33 5.79 -2.04 11.72
N PHE A 34 5.58 -0.73 11.77
CA PHE A 34 5.22 -0.02 13.00
C PHE A 34 3.87 -0.49 13.56
N SER A 35 2.82 -0.48 12.73
CA SER A 35 1.48 -0.91 13.16
C SER A 35 1.49 -2.36 13.66
N LYS A 36 2.25 -3.24 13.00
CA LYS A 36 2.38 -4.64 13.44
C LYS A 36 2.98 -4.76 14.85
N GLN A 37 3.99 -3.95 15.18
CA GLN A 37 4.60 -3.95 16.52
C GLN A 37 3.61 -3.43 17.57
N ILE A 38 2.93 -2.31 17.31
CA ILE A 38 1.92 -1.76 18.22
C ILE A 38 0.81 -2.78 18.53
N ILE A 39 0.31 -3.47 17.51
CA ILE A 39 -0.71 -4.52 17.68
C ILE A 39 -0.17 -5.71 18.48
N HIS A 40 1.08 -6.10 18.25
CA HIS A 40 1.70 -7.21 18.97
C HIS A 40 1.81 -6.93 20.47
N ASP A 41 2.17 -5.69 20.81
CA ASP A 41 2.36 -5.22 22.19
C ASP A 41 1.05 -4.74 22.86
N ASP A 42 -0.08 -4.70 22.14
CA ASP A 42 -1.37 -4.24 22.68
C ASP A 42 -1.96 -5.30 23.63
N GLU A 43 -1.79 -5.08 24.93
CA GLU A 43 -2.32 -5.93 26.00
C GLU A 43 -3.86 -5.97 26.08
N SER A 44 -4.56 -5.04 25.41
CA SER A 44 -6.02 -5.04 25.36
C SER A 44 -6.61 -6.08 24.41
N LEU A 45 -5.78 -6.71 23.58
CA LEU A 45 -6.16 -7.74 22.63
C LEU A 45 -5.75 -9.14 23.12
N THR A 46 -6.61 -10.11 22.83
CA THR A 46 -6.25 -11.53 22.94
C THR A 46 -5.31 -11.94 21.80
N GLU A 47 -4.56 -13.03 21.97
CA GLU A 47 -3.64 -13.53 20.93
C GLU A 47 -4.35 -13.83 19.60
N ASN A 48 -5.60 -14.28 19.64
CA ASN A 48 -6.39 -14.48 18.42
C ASN A 48 -6.73 -13.15 17.73
N GLU A 49 -7.13 -12.13 18.50
CA GLU A 49 -7.42 -10.80 17.97
C GLU A 49 -6.17 -10.12 17.39
N LYS A 50 -5.00 -10.30 18.03
CA LYS A 50 -3.71 -9.84 17.49
C LYS A 50 -3.39 -10.50 16.15
N SER A 51 -3.55 -11.82 16.06
CA SER A 51 -3.31 -12.58 14.83
C SER A 51 -4.23 -12.11 13.69
N GLU A 52 -5.51 -11.89 13.99
CA GLU A 52 -6.48 -11.39 13.03
C GLU A 52 -6.16 -9.95 12.58
N ALA A 53 -5.83 -9.06 13.53
CA ALA A 53 -5.42 -7.68 13.23
C ALA A 53 -4.18 -7.63 12.32
N ILE A 54 -3.16 -8.44 12.60
CA ILE A 54 -1.94 -8.54 11.78
C ILE A 54 -2.27 -9.10 10.39
N THR A 55 -3.20 -10.04 10.30
CA THR A 55 -3.68 -10.58 9.01
C THR A 55 -4.35 -9.50 8.16
N LEU A 56 -5.21 -8.68 8.78
CA LEU A 56 -5.84 -7.54 8.09
C LEU A 56 -4.81 -6.51 7.62
N LEU A 57 -3.84 -6.15 8.48
CA LEU A 57 -2.73 -5.26 8.11
C LEU A 57 -1.91 -5.80 6.94
N THR A 58 -1.63 -7.11 6.92
CA THR A 58 -0.87 -7.77 5.86
C THR A 58 -1.63 -7.73 4.53
N LYS A 59 -2.92 -8.07 4.53
CA LYS A 59 -3.78 -7.97 3.33
C LYS A 59 -3.81 -6.56 2.76
N HIS A 60 -3.94 -5.56 3.64
CA HIS A 60 -3.92 -4.16 3.24
C HIS A 60 -2.55 -3.74 2.67
N TYR A 61 -1.45 -4.16 3.29
CA TYR A 61 -0.09 -3.91 2.80
C TYR A 61 0.16 -4.52 1.42
N ASP A 62 -0.23 -5.78 1.21
CA ASP A 62 -0.08 -6.47 -0.07
C ASP A 62 -0.92 -5.82 -1.17
N LEU A 63 -2.17 -5.43 -0.86
CA LEU A 63 -3.02 -4.69 -1.80
C LEU A 63 -2.37 -3.38 -2.23
N ASN A 64 -1.83 -2.59 -1.28
CA ASN A 64 -1.13 -1.35 -1.60
C ASN A 64 0.10 -1.59 -2.48
N LYS A 65 0.85 -2.66 -2.22
CA LYS A 65 2.02 -3.04 -3.03
C LYS A 65 1.61 -3.43 -4.46
N LEU A 66 0.50 -4.15 -4.63
CA LEU A 66 -0.04 -4.50 -5.94
C LEU A 66 -0.53 -3.27 -6.70
N LEU A 67 -1.26 -2.38 -6.04
CA LEU A 67 -1.74 -1.13 -6.65
C LEU A 67 -0.58 -0.24 -7.10
N TYR A 68 0.45 -0.07 -6.27
CA TYR A 68 1.65 0.68 -6.64
C TYR A 68 2.36 0.05 -7.85
N ARG A 69 2.49 -1.29 -7.89
CA ARG A 69 3.05 -1.99 -9.05
C ARG A 69 2.23 -1.79 -10.32
N ASN A 70 0.91 -1.88 -10.22
CA ASN A 70 0.02 -1.68 -11.37
C ASN A 70 0.05 -0.25 -11.88
N LEU A 71 0.08 0.76 -11.00
CA LEU A 71 0.24 2.16 -11.37
C LEU A 71 1.53 2.39 -12.16
N VAL A 72 2.67 1.88 -11.67
CA VAL A 72 3.96 1.97 -12.37
C VAL A 72 3.95 1.23 -13.71
N PHE A 73 3.23 0.10 -13.80
CA PHE A 73 3.05 -0.63 -15.05
C PHE A 73 2.26 0.17 -16.10
N CYS A 74 1.19 0.87 -15.69
CA CYS A 74 0.42 1.74 -16.57
C CYS A 74 1.26 2.92 -17.10
N ASP A 75 2.03 3.58 -16.22
CA ASP A 75 2.90 4.70 -16.63
C ASP A 75 3.98 4.25 -17.63
N LEU A 76 4.57 3.07 -17.40
CA LEU A 76 5.55 2.51 -18.32
C LEU A 76 4.93 2.13 -19.67
N ALA A 77 3.72 1.56 -19.66
CA ALA A 77 3.00 1.23 -20.89
C ALA A 77 2.66 2.48 -21.71
N VAL A 78 2.20 3.56 -21.06
CA VAL A 78 1.91 4.84 -21.73
C VAL A 78 3.19 5.47 -22.28
N MET A 79 4.30 5.44 -21.55
CA MET A 79 5.60 5.93 -22.04
C MET A 79 6.10 5.16 -23.27
N ILE A 80 5.95 3.82 -23.29
CA ILE A 80 6.38 3.00 -24.43
C ILE A 80 5.49 3.24 -25.66
N LEU A 81 4.17 3.33 -25.46
CA LEU A 81 3.23 3.56 -26.56
C LEU A 81 3.44 4.94 -27.19
N THR A 82 3.57 5.99 -26.38
CA THR A 82 3.82 7.36 -26.88
C THR A 82 5.17 7.48 -27.58
N LYS A 83 6.22 6.86 -27.05
CA LYS A 83 7.55 6.83 -27.68
C LYS A 83 7.53 6.12 -29.04
N THR A 84 6.88 4.95 -29.12
CA THR A 84 6.74 4.21 -30.39
C THR A 84 5.97 5.00 -31.43
N SER A 85 4.86 5.64 -31.05
CA SER A 85 4.08 6.50 -31.95
C SER A 85 4.89 7.70 -32.47
N LEU A 86 5.71 8.32 -31.63
CA LEU A 86 6.61 9.41 -32.03
C LEU A 86 7.70 8.93 -33.00
N GLU A 87 8.35 7.79 -32.74
CA GLU A 87 9.38 7.22 -33.61
C GLU A 87 8.82 6.86 -35.00
N ILE A 88 7.59 6.33 -35.07
CA ILE A 88 6.89 6.07 -36.33
C ILE A 88 6.64 7.37 -37.09
N VAL A 89 6.11 8.41 -36.43
CA VAL A 89 5.82 9.71 -37.05
C VAL A 89 7.09 10.39 -37.58
N VAL A 90 8.18 10.37 -36.81
CA VAL A 90 9.47 10.95 -37.22
C VAL A 90 10.05 10.19 -38.42
N SER A 91 9.98 8.86 -38.41
CA SER A 91 10.48 8.03 -39.53
C SER A 91 9.68 8.27 -40.82
N SER A 92 8.37 8.48 -40.73
CA SER A 92 7.54 8.81 -41.91
C SER A 92 7.85 10.19 -42.51
N ASN A 93 8.25 11.17 -41.70
CA ASN A 93 8.52 12.53 -42.18
C ASN A 93 9.92 12.72 -42.78
N ASN A 94 10.87 11.82 -42.48
CA ASN A 94 12.25 11.90 -42.96
C ASN A 94 12.48 11.16 -44.29
N ASN A 95 11.45 10.51 -44.85
CA ASN A 95 11.52 9.73 -46.09
C ASN A 95 10.86 10.45 -47.29
N LEU A 96 10.67 11.77 -47.21
CA LEU A 96 10.14 12.67 -48.24
C LEU A 96 11.23 13.69 -48.63
#